data_AF-A0A8D1ERE8-F1
#
_entry.id   AF-A0A8D1ERE8-F1
#
_cell.length_a   1.000
_cell.length_b   1.000
_cell.length_c   1.000
_cell.angle_alpha   90.00
_cell.angle_beta   90.00
_cell.angle_gamma   90.00
#
_symmetry.space_group_name_H-M   'P 1'
#
loop_
_entity.id
_entity.type
_entity.pdbx_description
1 polymer ?
#
loop_
_entity_poly.entity_id
_entity_poly.type
_entity_poly.pdbx_seq_one_letter_code
_entity_poly.pdbx_strand_id
1 'polypeptide(L)'
;LEWTSSQNMKESQVDLHLPRFKVEESYDLKAKLKALGMVSAFSTDADFSGMTRRYRLMISSVVHKSFVEVTEEGTEAAAATGVSVRLSSVHVNNHFHCDHPFLFFIRHNKTNSILFCGRVSSP
;
A
#
# COMPACT_ATOMS: atom_id res chain seq x y z
N LEU A 1 13.55 -2.37 -1.67
CA LEU A 1 12.72 -2.95 -2.75
C LEU A 1 13.27 -2.44 -4.08
N GLU A 2 14.22 -3.14 -4.70
CA GLU A 2 14.90 -2.67 -5.93
C GLU A 2 13.94 -2.51 -7.12
N TRP A 3 12.99 -3.45 -7.25
CA TRP A 3 11.90 -3.45 -8.24
C TRP A 3 10.94 -2.25 -8.17
N THR A 4 10.86 -1.54 -7.04
CA THR A 4 10.00 -0.33 -6.89
C THR A 4 10.80 0.97 -6.90
N SER A 5 12.09 0.93 -7.30
CA SER A 5 12.92 2.12 -7.44
C SER A 5 12.55 2.88 -8.71
N SER A 6 12.30 4.18 -8.60
CA SER A 6 12.00 5.01 -9.77
C SER A 6 13.20 5.14 -10.72
N GLN A 7 14.43 4.92 -10.22
CA GLN A 7 15.64 4.91 -11.05
C GLN A 7 15.67 3.74 -12.05
N ASN A 8 14.92 2.67 -11.75
CA ASN A 8 14.78 1.49 -12.62
C ASN A 8 13.56 1.61 -13.54
N MET A 9 12.86 2.75 -13.54
CA MET A 9 11.67 3.00 -14.33
C MET A 9 11.94 4.08 -15.38
N LYS A 10 11.25 3.99 -16.51
CA LYS A 10 11.28 5.01 -17.57
C LYS A 10 9.87 5.53 -17.77
N GLU A 11 9.75 6.84 -17.94
CA GLU A 11 8.50 7.46 -18.33
C GLU A 11 8.10 6.98 -19.74
N SER A 12 6.87 6.52 -19.89
CA SER A 12 6.33 6.04 -21.16
C SER A 12 4.82 6.23 -21.21
N GLN A 13 4.28 6.45 -22.41
CA GLN A 13 2.83 6.39 -22.61
C GLN A 13 2.38 4.93 -22.57
N VAL A 14 1.32 4.67 -21.80
CA VAL A 14 0.74 3.34 -21.61
C VAL A 14 -0.77 3.39 -21.77
N ASP A 15 -1.34 2.30 -22.25
CA ASP A 15 -2.77 2.04 -22.20
C ASP A 15 -3.11 1.42 -20.83
N LEU A 16 -3.63 2.25 -19.91
CA LEU A 16 -3.83 1.90 -18.50
C LEU A 16 -5.28 1.50 -18.24
N HIS A 17 -5.48 0.25 -17.81
CA HIS A 17 -6.75 -0.20 -17.22
C HIS A 17 -6.51 -0.54 -15.74
N LEU A 18 -7.11 0.25 -14.84
CA LEU A 18 -7.08 0.02 -13.40
C LEU A 18 -8.52 -0.02 -12.89
N PRO A 19 -8.96 -1.08 -12.18
CA PRO A 19 -10.31 -1.11 -11.66
C PRO A 19 -10.48 -0.08 -10.54
N ARG A 20 -11.69 0.45 -10.40
CA ARG A 20 -12.10 1.00 -9.10
C ARG A 20 -12.08 -0.13 -8.09
N PHE A 21 -11.52 0.11 -6.91
CA PHE A 21 -11.52 -0.91 -5.86
C PHE A 21 -11.63 -0.26 -4.49
N LYS A 22 -12.19 -1.02 -3.56
CA LYS A 22 -12.28 -0.65 -2.15
C LYS A 22 -11.81 -1.83 -1.30
N VAL A 23 -10.81 -1.59 -0.48
CA VAL A 23 -10.23 -2.57 0.45
C VAL A 23 -10.40 -2.03 1.86
N GLU A 24 -11.18 -2.74 2.68
CA GLU A 24 -11.34 -2.45 4.09
C GLU A 24 -11.03 -3.72 4.89
N GLU A 25 -10.00 -3.64 5.73
CA GLU A 25 -9.49 -4.80 6.46
C GLU A 25 -9.26 -4.43 7.92
N SER A 26 -9.53 -5.39 8.81
CA SER A 26 -9.32 -5.25 10.24
C SER A 26 -8.65 -6.50 10.78
N TYR A 27 -7.53 -6.31 11.49
CA TYR A 27 -6.72 -7.39 12.03
C TYR A 27 -6.53 -7.24 13.53
N ASP A 28 -6.69 -8.35 14.26
CA ASP A 28 -6.01 -8.52 15.55
C ASP A 28 -4.59 -9.02 15.27
N LEU A 29 -3.61 -8.15 15.54
CA LEU A 29 -2.21 -8.41 15.27
C LEU A 29 -1.52 -9.18 16.38
N LYS A 30 -2.15 -9.45 17.52
CA LYS A 30 -1.49 -10.13 18.66
C LYS A 30 -0.83 -11.44 18.26
N ALA A 31 -1.57 -12.33 17.60
CA ALA A 31 -1.04 -13.63 17.18
C ALA A 31 0.06 -13.49 16.11
N LYS A 32 -0.12 -12.56 15.15
CA LYS A 32 0.84 -12.30 14.07
C LYS A 32 2.15 -11.72 14.61
N LEU A 33 2.09 -10.74 15.50
CA LEU A 33 3.26 -10.13 16.13
C LEU A 33 4.02 -11.13 17.00
N LYS A 34 3.32 -11.99 17.74
CA LYS A 34 3.94 -13.11 18.46
C LYS A 34 4.68 -14.05 17.51
N ALA A 35 4.05 -14.44 16.40
CA ALA A 35 4.68 -15.31 15.40
C ALA A 35 5.91 -14.66 14.73
N LEU A 36 5.95 -13.33 14.65
CA LEU A 36 7.10 -12.55 14.17
C LEU A 36 8.20 -12.34 15.23
N GLY A 37 8.03 -12.88 16.45
CA GLY A 37 9.04 -12.85 17.51
C GLY A 37 8.77 -11.85 18.64
N MET A 38 7.72 -11.03 18.55
CA MET A 38 7.32 -10.11 19.64
C MET A 38 6.52 -10.87 20.71
N VAL A 39 7.14 -11.87 21.37
CA VAL A 39 6.44 -12.72 22.35
C VAL A 39 6.37 -12.07 23.74
N SER A 40 7.49 -11.54 24.23
CA SER A 40 7.64 -11.02 25.60
C SER A 40 6.65 -9.90 25.91
N ALA A 41 6.42 -8.99 24.96
CA ALA A 41 5.53 -7.82 25.11
C ALA A 41 4.08 -8.18 25.46
N PHE A 42 3.64 -9.41 25.18
CA PHE A 42 2.28 -9.92 25.45
C PHE A 42 2.27 -10.97 26.58
N SER A 43 3.32 -11.03 27.40
CA SER A 43 3.48 -11.96 28.51
C SER A 43 3.62 -11.21 29.83
N THR A 44 3.56 -11.95 30.95
CA THR A 44 3.80 -11.38 32.28
C THR A 44 5.23 -10.91 32.51
N ASP A 45 6.16 -11.34 31.66
CA ASP A 45 7.58 -10.99 31.71
C ASP A 45 7.91 -9.77 30.84
N ALA A 46 6.89 -9.06 30.33
CA ALA A 46 7.09 -7.86 29.55
C ALA A 46 7.76 -6.76 30.38
N ASP A 47 8.88 -6.23 29.88
CA ASP A 47 9.57 -5.11 30.51
C ASP A 47 9.16 -3.78 29.87
N PHE A 48 8.23 -3.09 30.54
CA PHE A 48 7.83 -1.71 30.22
C PHE A 48 8.27 -0.73 31.33
N SER A 49 9.36 -1.03 32.04
CA SER A 49 9.87 -0.20 33.15
C SER A 49 10.24 1.24 32.73
N GLY A 50 10.51 1.46 31.43
CA GLY A 50 10.70 2.79 30.85
C GLY A 50 9.43 3.66 30.81
N MET A 51 8.24 3.06 30.89
CA MET A 51 6.96 3.78 31.01
C MET A 51 6.57 4.00 32.47
N THR A 52 6.68 2.96 33.28
CA THR A 52 6.41 3.03 34.73
C THR A 52 7.15 1.93 35.47
N ARG A 53 7.66 2.26 36.67
CA ARG A 53 8.26 1.28 37.59
C ARG A 53 7.30 0.81 38.68
N ARG A 54 6.11 1.42 38.77
CA ARG A 54 5.14 1.16 39.84
C ARG A 54 4.24 -0.05 39.56
N TYR A 55 3.95 -0.30 38.29
CA TYR A 55 3.02 -1.34 37.85
C TYR A 55 3.68 -2.23 36.81
N ARG A 56 3.30 -3.51 36.78
CA ARG A 56 3.64 -4.41 35.68
C ARG A 56 2.66 -4.16 34.54
N LEU A 57 3.17 -3.83 33.36
CA LEU A 57 2.37 -3.62 32.16
C LEU A 57 2.61 -4.76 31.18
N MET A 58 1.64 -5.05 30.34
CA MET A 58 1.78 -5.92 29.18
C MET A 58 0.81 -5.47 28.09
N ILE A 59 1.10 -5.81 26.83
CA ILE A 59 0.16 -5.58 25.73
C ILE A 59 -0.94 -6.64 25.79
N SER A 60 -2.18 -6.18 25.90
CA SER A 60 -3.36 -7.05 25.91
C SER A 60 -3.79 -7.46 24.50
N SER A 61 -3.93 -6.50 23.59
CA SER A 61 -4.35 -6.67 22.19
C SER A 61 -3.79 -5.57 21.30
N VAL A 62 -3.67 -5.83 20.00
CA VAL A 62 -3.28 -4.81 19.00
C VAL A 62 -4.25 -4.93 17.83
N VAL A 63 -5.08 -3.91 17.64
CA VAL A 63 -6.06 -3.87 16.54
C VAL A 63 -5.56 -2.91 15.47
N HIS A 64 -5.50 -3.39 14.23
CA HIS A 64 -5.16 -2.58 13.06
C HIS A 64 -6.28 -2.63 12.04
N LYS A 65 -6.97 -1.50 11.86
CA LYS A 65 -8.01 -1.31 10.85
C LYS A 65 -7.49 -0.36 9.77
N SER A 66 -7.68 -0.72 8.52
CA SER A 66 -7.23 0.07 7.36
C SER A 66 -8.30 0.09 6.28
N PHE A 67 -8.32 1.17 5.50
CA PHE A 67 -9.26 1.41 4.43
C PHE A 67 -8.54 2.10 3.27
N VAL A 68 -8.75 1.61 2.05
CA VAL A 68 -8.28 2.22 0.81
C VAL A 68 -9.42 2.15 -0.20
N GLU A 69 -9.75 3.28 -0.81
CA GLU A 69 -10.70 3.37 -1.91
C GLU A 69 -10.03 4.13 -3.06
N VAL A 70 -10.07 3.53 -4.24
CA VAL A 70 -9.52 4.11 -5.47
C VAL A 70 -10.67 4.33 -6.44
N THR A 71 -10.89 5.60 -6.76
CA THR A 71 -11.83 6.08 -7.78
C THR A 71 -11.06 6.94 -8.78
N GLU A 72 -11.68 7.28 -9.90
CA GLU A 72 -11.18 8.22 -10.89
C GLU A 72 -11.04 9.63 -10.30
N GLU A 73 -11.96 9.99 -9.40
CA GLU A 73 -11.97 11.29 -8.72
C GLU A 73 -10.83 11.45 -7.72
N GLY A 74 -10.33 10.34 -7.15
CA GLY A 74 -9.33 10.33 -6.08
C GLY A 74 -8.00 11.03 -6.42
N THR A 75 -7.74 11.31 -7.70
CA THR A 75 -6.78 12.31 -8.21
C THR A 75 -7.17 12.64 -9.66
N GLU A 76 -8.35 13.23 -9.86
CA GLU A 76 -8.75 13.68 -11.20
C GLU A 76 -7.98 14.94 -11.61
N ALA A 77 -7.52 14.95 -12.85
CA ALA A 77 -6.98 16.09 -13.62
C ALA A 77 -5.48 16.40 -13.52
N ALA A 78 -4.64 15.56 -14.16
CA ALA A 78 -3.34 16.02 -14.67
C ALA A 78 -2.89 15.31 -15.96
N ALA A 79 -3.76 15.09 -16.95
CA ALA A 79 -3.33 14.75 -18.31
C ALA A 79 -4.44 14.87 -19.38
N ALA A 80 -5.19 15.98 -19.40
CA ALA A 80 -6.05 16.32 -20.53
C ALA A 80 -5.49 17.53 -21.30
N THR A 81 -4.19 17.50 -21.65
CA THR A 81 -3.70 18.37 -22.72
C THR A 81 -3.87 17.62 -24.04
N GLY A 82 -5.11 17.62 -24.53
CA GLY A 82 -5.46 17.14 -25.85
C GLY A 82 -4.84 18.05 -26.91
N VAL A 83 -3.61 17.74 -27.33
CA VAL A 83 -3.15 18.16 -28.65
C VAL A 83 -3.72 17.14 -29.62
N SER A 84 -4.85 17.48 -30.23
CA SER A 84 -5.44 16.79 -31.37
C SER A 84 -4.59 17.07 -32.62
N VAL A 85 -3.34 16.63 -32.61
CA VAL A 85 -2.60 16.37 -33.84
C VAL A 85 -2.90 14.93 -34.21
N ARG A 86 -3.70 14.76 -35.27
CA ARG A 86 -3.83 13.48 -35.97
C ARG A 86 -2.47 13.10 -36.55
N LEU A 87 -1.61 12.50 -35.74
CA LEU A 87 -0.56 11.62 -36.22
C LEU A 87 -1.20 10.25 -36.37
N SER A 88 -1.58 9.89 -37.60
CA SER A 88 -1.81 8.50 -37.93
C SER A 88 -0.54 7.73 -37.54
N SER A 89 -0.66 6.76 -36.61
CA SER A 89 0.39 5.79 -36.25
C SER A 89 1.29 6.07 -35.03
N VAL A 90 0.83 6.71 -33.96
CA VAL A 90 1.40 6.41 -32.63
C VAL A 90 0.68 5.21 -32.04
N HIS A 91 1.17 4.02 -32.33
CA HIS A 91 0.69 2.78 -31.72
C HIS A 91 1.26 2.69 -30.30
N VAL A 92 0.45 2.97 -29.28
CA VAL A 92 0.83 2.71 -27.89
C VAL A 92 0.85 1.19 -27.69
N ASN A 93 2.00 0.57 -27.92
CA ASN A 93 2.20 -0.88 -27.78
C ASN A 93 2.31 -1.35 -26.32
N ASN A 94 2.29 -0.43 -25.35
CA ASN A 94 2.51 -0.75 -23.94
C ASN A 94 1.18 -0.77 -23.19
N HIS A 95 0.58 -1.95 -23.06
CA HIS A 95 -0.62 -2.17 -22.26
C HIS A 95 -0.25 -2.43 -20.79
N PHE A 96 -0.89 -1.72 -19.86
CA PHE A 96 -0.81 -1.96 -18.43
C PHE A 96 -2.22 -2.19 -17.90
N HIS A 97 -2.68 -3.43 -17.97
CA HIS A 97 -4.04 -3.82 -17.59
C HIS A 97 -4.01 -4.61 -16.28
N CYS A 98 -4.65 -4.09 -15.25
CA CYS A 98 -4.81 -4.72 -13.94
C CYS A 98 -6.12 -5.54 -13.89
N ASP A 99 -6.28 -6.50 -14.81
CA ASP A 99 -7.47 -7.35 -14.96
C ASP A 99 -7.37 -8.71 -14.23
N HIS A 100 -6.32 -8.90 -13.45
CA HIS A 100 -6.02 -10.08 -12.64
C HIS A 100 -5.41 -9.66 -11.29
N PRO A 101 -5.23 -10.56 -10.31
CA PRO A 101 -4.74 -10.18 -8.99
C PRO A 101 -3.42 -9.41 -9.03
N PHE A 102 -3.38 -8.26 -8.36
CA PHE A 102 -2.22 -7.37 -8.33
C PHE A 102 -1.87 -6.94 -6.91
N LEU A 103 -0.62 -6.52 -6.73
CA LEU A 103 -0.13 -5.87 -5.52
C LEU A 103 -0.09 -4.36 -5.74
N PHE A 104 -0.38 -3.59 -4.71
CA PHE A 104 -0.23 -2.14 -4.72
C PHE A 104 0.50 -1.64 -3.49
N PHE A 105 1.19 -0.52 -3.66
CA PHE A 105 1.90 0.17 -2.60
C PHE A 105 1.64 1.67 -2.72
N ILE A 106 1.20 2.29 -1.62
CA ILE A 106 1.13 3.75 -1.51
C ILE A 106 2.35 4.18 -0.68
N ARG A 107 3.20 5.02 -1.25
CA ARG A 107 4.50 5.37 -0.67
C ARG A 107 4.66 6.87 -0.55
N HIS A 108 5.25 7.31 0.57
CA HIS A 108 5.74 8.68 0.68
C HIS A 108 7.08 8.81 -0.05
N ASN A 109 7.10 9.57 -1.17
CA ASN A 109 8.24 9.62 -2.07
C ASN A 109 9.53 10.17 -1.43
N LYS A 110 9.43 11.15 -0.53
CA LYS A 110 10.62 11.78 0.08
C LYS A 110 11.36 10.85 1.05
N THR A 111 10.62 10.05 1.83
CA THR A 111 11.22 9.14 2.84
C THR A 111 11.28 7.69 2.38
N ASN A 112 10.73 7.39 1.20
CA ASN A 112 10.51 6.02 0.70
C ASN A 112 9.69 5.13 1.64
N SER A 113 8.94 5.70 2.58
CA SER A 113 8.14 4.95 3.55
C SER A 113 6.86 4.41 2.91
N ILE A 114 6.57 3.13 3.11
CA ILE A 114 5.32 2.49 2.68
C ILE A 114 4.22 2.92 3.66
N LEU A 115 3.21 3.62 3.15
CA LEU A 115 2.03 4.04 3.90
C LEU A 115 0.95 2.95 3.86
N PHE A 116 0.76 2.34 2.69
CA PHE A 116 -0.13 1.19 2.50
C PHE A 116 0.54 0.14 1.61
N CYS A 117 0.31 -1.13 1.93
CA CYS A 117 0.59 -2.26 1.06
C CYS A 117 -0.63 -3.17 1.03
N GLY A 118 -0.98 -3.67 -0.15
CA GLY A 118 -2.16 -4.50 -0.28
C GLY A 118 -2.13 -5.35 -1.53
N ARG A 119 -3.05 -6.32 -1.55
CA ARG A 119 -3.31 -7.21 -2.68
C ARG A 119 -4.78 -7.07 -3.03
N VAL A 120 -5.08 -6.81 -4.30
CA VAL A 120 -6.44 -6.91 -4.84
C VAL A 120 -6.51 -8.22 -5.62
N SER A 121 -7.49 -9.08 -5.32
CA SER A 121 -7.69 -10.37 -6.02
C SER A 121 -9.09 -10.51 -6.60
N SER A 122 -10.04 -9.74 -6.07
CA SER A 122 -11.36 -9.49 -6.65
C SER A 122 -11.65 -8.01 -6.37
N PRO A 123 -11.70 -7.14 -7.39
CA PRO A 123 -11.95 -5.71 -7.21
C PRO A 123 -13.33 -5.42 -6.61
#